data_AF-A0AAV2AR89-F1
#
_entry.id   AF-A0AAV2AR89-F1
#
_cell.length_a   1.000
_cell.length_b   1.000
_cell.length_c   1.000
_cell.angle_alpha   90.00
_cell.angle_beta   90.00
_cell.angle_gamma   90.00
#
_symmetry.space_group_name_H-M   'P 1'
#
loop_
_entity.id
_entity.type
_entity.pdbx_description
1 polymer ?
#
loop_
_entity_poly.entity_id
_entity_poly.type
_entity_poly.pdbx_seq_one_letter_code
_entity_poly.pdbx_strand_id
1 'polypeptide(L)'
;MKGVMIFDNLNDLVFSDVDAELSKHIQKLAMKDGLLEGSFFGSVEQEMDKNIVMQLFSPLIASYKVMQAQFGNQYKYIESEDGILLVFDEILNYIAISICHKDEKLDAVQKELSLFLIFVEMLFGPSLHMMKRDISVCCELCSRSDLVSLILDKWRVLSKEQQTYLVEAVERLIINPDITAMCINMLQEVLEKMRHSHKDETYSHAFLLVDTKLVALYSSRNSGHLPKETLLLLTLVTQVLKTSPLPSKAEEEKKKAMEDEFFIPISPQALKETKLIDEKKTKDFLF
;
A
#
# COMPACT_ATOMS: atom_id res chain seq x y z
N MET A 1 16.85 7.17 2.52
CA MET A 1 16.17 7.89 1.41
C MET A 1 15.84 6.89 0.32
N LYS A 2 14.57 6.51 0.23
CA LYS A 2 14.05 5.56 -0.76
C LYS A 2 12.58 5.83 -1.04
N GLY A 3 12.16 5.64 -2.28
CA GLY A 3 10.75 5.64 -2.62
C GLY A 3 10.46 5.13 -4.02
N VAL A 4 9.19 4.85 -4.28
CA VAL A 4 8.65 4.42 -5.57
C VAL A 4 7.43 5.27 -5.89
N MET A 5 7.36 5.78 -7.11
CA MET A 5 6.25 6.57 -7.61
C MET A 5 5.78 6.02 -8.96
N ILE A 6 4.48 6.11 -9.22
CA ILE A 6 3.89 5.76 -10.53
C ILE A 6 3.14 6.96 -11.07
N PHE A 7 3.42 7.31 -12.32
CA PHE A 7 2.77 8.39 -13.06
C PHE A 7 1.98 7.81 -14.23
N ASP A 8 0.82 8.39 -14.51
CA ASP A 8 0.02 8.00 -15.68
C ASP A 8 0.48 8.70 -16.98
N ASN A 9 -0.28 8.48 -18.05
CA ASN A 9 -0.02 9.06 -19.36
C ASN A 9 -0.11 10.60 -19.38
N LEU A 10 -0.89 11.17 -18.46
CA LEU A 10 -1.10 12.62 -18.29
C LEU A 10 -0.08 13.25 -17.32
N ASN A 11 0.87 12.45 -16.82
CA ASN A 11 1.85 12.81 -15.79
C ASN A 11 1.22 13.04 -14.39
N ASP A 12 0.01 12.53 -14.16
CA ASP A 12 -0.60 12.56 -12.83
C ASP A 12 0.06 11.51 -11.94
N LEU A 13 0.28 11.87 -10.66
CA LEU A 13 0.75 10.91 -9.66
C LEU A 13 -0.37 9.96 -9.25
N VAL A 14 -0.19 8.67 -9.53
CA VAL A 14 -1.15 7.58 -9.26
C VAL A 14 -0.84 6.90 -7.95
N PHE A 15 0.44 6.65 -7.69
CA PHE A 15 0.92 5.96 -6.51
C PHE A 15 2.22 6.58 -6.01
N SER A 16 2.40 6.60 -4.70
CA SER A 16 3.60 7.11 -4.05
C SER A 16 3.84 6.36 -2.74
N ASP A 17 4.99 5.70 -2.64
CA ASP A 17 5.50 5.05 -1.44
C ASP A 17 6.89 5.60 -1.16
N VAL A 18 7.01 6.48 -0.17
CA VAL A 18 8.18 7.35 0.01
C VAL A 18 8.56 7.39 1.49
N ASP A 19 9.84 7.15 1.80
CA ASP A 19 10.34 7.27 3.17
C ASP A 19 10.39 8.74 3.66
N ALA A 20 10.44 8.91 4.98
CA ALA A 20 10.45 10.24 5.59
C ALA A 20 11.65 11.10 5.15
N GLU A 21 12.77 10.47 4.80
CA GLU A 21 13.97 11.17 4.34
C GLU A 21 13.79 11.74 2.93
N LEU A 22 13.23 10.96 2.01
CA LEU A 22 12.95 11.36 0.64
C LEU A 22 11.84 12.41 0.60
N SER A 23 10.80 12.25 1.44
CA SER A 23 9.75 13.26 1.58
C SER A 23 10.33 14.62 2.01
N LYS A 24 11.18 14.64 3.03
CA LYS A 24 11.89 15.86 3.46
C LYS A 24 12.82 16.41 2.39
N HIS A 25 13.47 15.55 1.61
CA HIS A 25 14.32 15.98 0.51
C HIS A 25 13.52 16.68 -0.59
N ILE A 26 12.38 16.10 -1.01
CA ILE A 26 11.47 16.68 -2.00
C ILE A 26 10.92 18.02 -1.50
N GLN A 27 10.52 18.12 -0.23
CA GLN A 27 10.05 19.38 0.36
C GLN A 27 11.14 20.47 0.33
N LYS A 28 12.40 20.12 0.63
CA LYS A 28 13.53 21.07 0.54
C LYS A 28 13.78 21.53 -0.89
N LEU A 29 13.68 20.63 -1.88
CA LEU A 29 13.78 20.98 -3.29
C LEU A 29 12.64 21.91 -3.72
N ALA A 30 11.42 21.60 -3.32
CA ALA A 30 10.25 22.43 -3.59
C ALA A 30 10.38 23.84 -2.99
N MET A 31 10.92 23.98 -1.78
CA MET A 31 11.22 25.29 -1.17
C MET A 31 12.28 26.06 -1.96
N LYS A 32 13.35 25.38 -2.39
CA LYS A 32 14.43 25.99 -3.19
C LYS A 32 13.91 26.52 -4.52
N ASP A 33 12.97 25.81 -5.14
CA ASP A 33 12.35 26.17 -6.42
C ASP A 33 11.18 27.17 -6.25
N GLY A 34 10.90 27.61 -5.02
CA GLY A 34 9.83 28.58 -4.73
C GLY A 34 8.42 28.00 -4.86
N LEU A 35 8.27 26.68 -4.85
CA LEU A 35 6.98 25.98 -4.93
C LEU A 35 6.28 25.88 -3.57
N LEU A 36 7.02 26.08 -2.48
CA LEU A 36 6.51 26.12 -1.11
C LEU A 36 6.90 27.45 -0.46
N GLU A 37 5.92 28.18 0.05
CA GLU A 37 6.17 29.33 0.91
C GLU A 37 6.62 28.85 2.30
N GLY A 38 7.65 29.51 2.86
CA GLY A 38 8.43 29.07 4.03
C GLY A 38 7.69 28.95 5.38
N SER A 39 6.36 28.93 5.40
CA SER A 39 5.51 28.87 6.59
C SER A 39 4.84 27.51 6.85
N PHE A 40 5.11 26.46 6.06
CA PHE A 40 4.61 25.10 6.32
C PHE A 40 5.66 24.20 6.99
N PHE A 41 6.07 24.54 8.22
CA PHE A 41 6.55 23.53 9.17
C PHE A 41 5.36 22.95 9.93
N GLY A 42 4.42 22.34 9.20
CA GLY A 42 3.22 21.71 9.75
C GLY A 42 3.38 20.19 9.77
N SER A 43 3.82 19.67 10.93
CA SER A 43 3.89 18.26 11.32
C SER A 43 4.58 17.26 10.35
N VAL A 44 5.35 16.35 10.93
CA VAL A 44 6.11 15.27 10.26
C VAL A 44 5.21 14.27 9.47
N GLU A 45 3.90 14.52 9.40
CA GLU A 45 2.85 13.62 8.91
C GLU A 45 2.00 14.22 7.77
N GLN A 46 2.34 15.38 7.20
CA GLN A 46 1.64 15.84 6.00
C GLN A 46 2.07 15.00 4.79
N GLU A 47 1.10 14.28 4.20
CA GLU A 47 1.23 13.68 2.88
C GLU A 47 1.78 14.72 1.90
N MET A 48 2.78 14.33 1.09
CA MET A 48 3.34 15.24 0.09
C MET A 48 2.24 15.73 -0.86
N ASP A 49 2.20 17.04 -1.11
CA ASP A 49 1.27 17.61 -2.08
C ASP A 49 1.58 17.04 -3.48
N LYS A 50 0.60 16.32 -4.03
CA LYS A 50 0.67 15.68 -5.35
C LYS A 50 1.05 16.70 -6.42
N ASN A 51 0.59 17.95 -6.31
CA ASN A 51 0.88 19.00 -7.29
C ASN A 51 2.37 19.36 -7.34
N ILE A 52 3.01 19.43 -6.18
CA ILE A 52 4.44 19.71 -6.06
C ILE A 52 5.24 18.56 -6.69
N VAL A 53 4.89 17.32 -6.37
CA VAL A 53 5.53 16.14 -6.96
C VAL A 53 5.36 16.16 -8.48
N MET A 54 4.14 16.38 -8.99
CA MET A 54 3.90 16.47 -10.43
C MET A 54 4.74 17.56 -11.08
N GLN A 55 4.83 18.74 -10.48
CA GLN A 55 5.59 19.86 -11.04
C GLN A 55 7.11 19.58 -11.09
N LEU A 56 7.67 18.98 -10.03
CA LEU A 56 9.09 18.63 -9.96
C LEU A 56 9.47 17.52 -10.95
N PHE A 57 8.59 16.52 -11.12
CA PHE A 57 8.88 15.34 -11.94
C PHE A 57 8.43 15.48 -13.40
N SER A 58 7.57 16.45 -13.74
CA SER A 58 7.11 16.68 -15.11
C SER A 58 8.22 16.83 -16.15
N PRO A 59 9.29 17.63 -15.91
CA PRO A 59 10.40 17.75 -16.86
C PRO A 59 11.13 16.41 -17.09
N LEU A 60 11.26 15.61 -16.04
CA LEU A 60 11.93 14.31 -16.07
C LEU A 60 11.10 13.28 -16.86
N ILE A 61 9.79 13.24 -16.62
CA ILE A 61 8.86 12.38 -17.35
C ILE A 61 8.78 12.80 -18.82
N ALA A 62 8.76 14.11 -19.10
CA ALA A 62 8.81 14.63 -20.46
C ALA A 62 10.10 14.22 -21.18
N SER A 63 11.25 14.33 -20.50
CA SER A 63 12.53 13.85 -21.03
C SER A 63 12.48 12.36 -21.37
N TYR A 64 11.98 11.52 -20.45
CA TYR A 64 11.82 10.08 -20.66
C TYR A 64 10.97 9.77 -21.91
N LYS A 65 9.79 10.40 -22.01
CA LYS A 65 8.85 10.22 -23.14
C LYS A 65 9.46 10.68 -24.47
N VAL A 66 10.18 11.81 -24.48
CA VAL A 66 10.86 12.32 -25.68
C VAL A 66 11.97 11.37 -26.12
N MET A 67 12.76 10.85 -25.17
CA MET A 67 13.84 9.90 -25.45
C MET A 67 13.32 8.62 -26.10
N GLN A 68 12.19 8.09 -25.61
CA GLN A 68 11.49 6.97 -26.23
C GLN A 68 10.98 7.32 -27.64
N ALA A 69 10.22 8.40 -27.78
CA ALA A 69 9.50 8.71 -29.01
C ALA A 69 10.39 9.18 -30.17
N GLN A 70 11.42 9.98 -29.87
CA GLN A 70 12.29 10.58 -30.90
C GLN A 70 13.53 9.74 -31.20
N PHE A 71 14.05 9.03 -30.20
CA PHE A 71 15.33 8.32 -30.32
C PHE A 71 15.19 6.79 -30.19
N GLY A 72 13.99 6.29 -29.89
CA GLY A 72 13.77 4.85 -29.66
C GLY A 72 14.58 4.31 -28.48
N ASN A 73 15.03 5.18 -27.58
CA ASN A 73 15.94 4.83 -26.49
C ASN A 73 15.35 5.24 -25.15
N GLN A 74 14.97 4.26 -24.35
CA GLN A 74 14.57 4.47 -22.97
C GLN A 74 15.77 4.25 -22.06
N TYR A 75 16.22 5.32 -21.40
CA TYR A 75 17.19 5.14 -20.33
C TYR A 75 16.55 4.36 -19.18
N LYS A 76 17.28 3.41 -18.62
CA LYS A 76 16.81 2.57 -17.50
C LYS A 76 17.08 3.17 -16.13
N TYR A 77 18.07 4.05 -16.04
CA TYR A 77 18.40 4.75 -14.81
C TYR A 77 19.12 6.07 -15.08
N ILE A 78 19.12 6.95 -14.10
CA ILE A 78 19.91 8.18 -14.03
C ILE A 78 20.61 8.21 -12.67
N GLU A 79 21.91 8.47 -12.67
CA GLU A 79 22.68 8.69 -11.46
C GLU A 79 23.11 10.16 -11.41
N SER A 80 22.77 10.85 -10.31
CA SER A 80 23.22 12.21 -10.05
C SER A 80 24.61 12.21 -9.43
N GLU A 81 25.34 13.32 -9.63
CA GLU A 81 26.64 13.56 -8.97
C GLU A 81 26.51 13.52 -7.44
N ASP A 82 25.35 13.90 -6.90
CA ASP A 82 25.03 13.86 -5.47
C ASP A 82 24.76 12.44 -4.94
N GLY A 83 24.91 11.40 -5.75
CA GLY A 83 24.67 10.02 -5.36
C GLY A 83 23.20 9.62 -5.28
N ILE A 84 22.31 10.37 -5.95
CA ILE A 84 20.90 9.98 -6.09
C ILE A 84 20.78 9.09 -7.33
N LEU A 85 20.20 7.91 -7.14
CA LEU A 85 19.89 6.96 -8.21
C LEU A 85 18.38 6.95 -8.49
N LEU A 86 18.03 7.21 -9.74
CA LEU A 86 16.68 7.12 -10.28
C LEU A 86 16.63 5.93 -11.23
N VAL A 87 15.71 4.99 -11.01
CA VAL A 87 15.49 3.84 -11.89
C VAL A 87 14.10 3.95 -12.49
N PHE A 88 14.01 3.71 -13.80
CA PHE A 88 12.79 3.87 -14.59
C PHE A 88 12.34 2.52 -15.12
N ASP A 89 11.03 2.27 -15.04
CA ASP A 89 10.39 1.16 -15.72
C ASP A 89 8.96 1.56 -16.11
N GLU A 90 8.35 0.79 -17.01
CA GLU A 90 7.06 1.16 -17.61
C GLU A 90 6.09 -0.03 -17.62
N ILE A 91 4.83 0.24 -17.29
CA ILE A 91 3.75 -0.75 -17.33
C ILE A 91 2.48 -0.11 -17.89
N LEU A 92 1.92 -0.66 -18.97
CA LEU A 92 0.66 -0.17 -19.57
C LEU A 92 0.66 1.36 -19.83
N ASN A 93 1.81 1.89 -20.25
CA ASN A 93 2.13 3.32 -20.46
C ASN A 93 2.27 4.18 -19.18
N TYR A 94 2.09 3.59 -18.00
CA TYR A 94 2.43 4.25 -16.74
C TYR A 94 3.93 4.18 -16.53
N ILE A 95 4.52 5.30 -16.12
CA ILE A 95 5.95 5.40 -15.85
C ILE A 95 6.16 5.27 -14.35
N ALA A 96 6.94 4.26 -13.96
CA ALA A 96 7.34 4.05 -12.59
C ALA A 96 8.77 4.53 -12.37
N ILE A 97 8.98 5.22 -11.27
CA ILE A 97 10.27 5.78 -10.88
C ILE A 97 10.59 5.29 -9.47
N SER A 98 11.69 4.54 -9.33
CA SER A 98 12.28 4.24 -8.03
C SER A 98 13.44 5.21 -7.76
N ILE A 99 13.44 5.80 -6.57
CA ILE A 99 14.44 6.77 -6.13
C ILE A 99 15.14 6.20 -4.92
N CYS A 100 16.46 6.18 -4.93
CA CYS A 100 17.27 5.71 -3.81
C CYS A 100 18.60 6.46 -3.73
N HIS A 101 19.24 6.38 -2.58
CA HIS A 101 20.62 6.84 -2.42
C HIS A 101 21.60 5.74 -2.88
N LYS A 102 22.81 6.13 -3.31
CA LYS A 102 23.85 5.27 -3.89
C LYS A 102 24.33 4.10 -3.00
N ASP A 103 23.92 4.07 -1.74
CA ASP A 103 24.20 2.96 -0.84
C ASP A 103 23.52 1.65 -1.32
N GLU A 104 22.46 1.75 -2.12
CA GLU A 104 21.82 0.59 -2.73
C GLU A 104 22.43 0.22 -4.09
N LYS A 105 22.56 -1.08 -4.34
CA LYS A 105 23.05 -1.60 -5.63
C LYS A 105 21.98 -1.43 -6.70
N LEU A 106 22.36 -0.91 -7.88
CA LEU A 106 21.47 -0.74 -9.04
C LEU A 106 20.64 -2.00 -9.34
N ASP A 107 21.27 -3.17 -9.39
CA ASP A 107 20.59 -4.44 -9.69
C ASP A 107 19.49 -4.78 -8.67
N ALA A 108 19.66 -4.41 -7.41
CA ALA A 108 18.68 -4.68 -6.36
C ALA A 108 17.47 -3.75 -6.50
N VAL A 109 17.71 -2.48 -6.80
CA VAL A 109 16.67 -1.46 -7.01
C VAL A 109 15.85 -1.78 -8.27
N GLN A 110 16.50 -2.18 -9.35
CA GLN A 110 15.84 -2.63 -10.58
C GLN A 110 14.95 -3.86 -10.32
N LYS A 111 15.46 -4.86 -9.59
CA LYS A 111 14.67 -6.05 -9.24
C LYS A 111 13.46 -5.72 -8.38
N GLU A 112 13.63 -4.88 -7.35
CA GLU A 112 12.52 -4.43 -6.52
C GLU A 112 11.45 -3.72 -7.36
N LEU A 113 11.87 -2.79 -8.24
CA LEU A 113 10.94 -2.07 -9.10
C LEU A 113 10.20 -3.00 -10.06
N SER A 114 10.90 -3.91 -10.75
CA SER A 114 10.26 -4.83 -11.69
C SER A 114 9.30 -5.80 -11.00
N LEU A 115 9.65 -6.33 -9.82
CA LEU A 115 8.75 -7.16 -9.02
C LEU A 115 7.51 -6.40 -8.56
N PHE A 116 7.73 -5.17 -8.11
CA PHE A 116 6.64 -4.29 -7.70
C PHE A 116 5.67 -4.05 -8.86
N LEU A 117 6.17 -3.79 -10.08
CA LEU A 117 5.32 -3.63 -11.26
C LEU A 117 4.56 -4.90 -11.63
N ILE A 118 5.19 -6.08 -11.52
CA ILE A 118 4.49 -7.36 -11.71
C ILE A 118 3.33 -7.49 -10.72
N PHE A 119 3.54 -7.18 -9.44
CA PHE A 119 2.48 -7.26 -8.43
C PHE A 119 1.35 -6.26 -8.71
N VAL A 120 1.70 -5.05 -9.09
CA VAL A 120 0.74 -4.01 -9.47
C VAL A 120 -0.07 -4.45 -10.70
N GLU A 121 0.57 -5.00 -11.73
CA GLU A 121 -0.11 -5.55 -12.91
C GLU A 121 -1.11 -6.64 -12.54
N MET A 122 -0.72 -7.52 -11.61
CA MET A 122 -1.56 -8.64 -11.20
C MET A 122 -2.75 -8.21 -10.33
N LEU A 123 -2.60 -7.15 -9.55
CA LEU A 123 -3.66 -6.65 -8.66
C LEU A 123 -4.67 -5.76 -9.40
N PHE A 124 -4.20 -4.92 -10.34
CA PHE A 124 -5.04 -3.90 -10.98
C PHE A 124 -5.20 -4.10 -12.49
N GLY A 125 -4.23 -4.74 -13.15
CA GLY A 125 -4.18 -4.93 -14.60
C GLY A 125 -4.42 -3.62 -15.35
N PRO A 126 -5.40 -3.56 -16.28
CA PRO A 126 -5.72 -2.35 -17.02
C PRO A 126 -6.31 -1.22 -16.15
N SER A 127 -6.77 -1.53 -14.94
CA SER A 127 -7.42 -0.59 -14.02
C SER A 127 -6.44 0.03 -13.02
N LEU A 128 -5.19 0.26 -13.42
CA LEU A 128 -4.12 0.91 -12.63
C LEU A 128 -4.56 2.24 -11.98
N HIS A 129 -5.41 3.01 -12.65
CA HIS A 129 -5.98 4.25 -12.11
C HIS A 129 -6.71 4.05 -10.76
N MET A 130 -7.21 2.85 -10.45
CA MET A 130 -7.86 2.53 -9.18
C MET A 130 -6.91 2.56 -7.96
N MET A 131 -5.59 2.59 -8.20
CA MET A 131 -4.59 2.82 -7.16
C MET A 131 -4.58 4.28 -6.68
N LYS A 132 -5.02 5.23 -7.51
CA LYS A 132 -5.10 6.64 -7.14
C LYS A 132 -5.92 6.72 -5.87
N ARG A 133 -5.33 7.29 -4.80
CA ARG A 133 -6.05 7.56 -3.55
C ARG A 133 -7.18 8.56 -3.85
N ASP A 134 -8.35 8.02 -4.16
CA ASP A 134 -9.60 8.73 -4.10
C ASP A 134 -10.18 8.56 -2.70
N ILE A 135 -10.79 9.62 -2.17
CA ILE A 135 -11.46 9.69 -0.87
C ILE A 135 -12.74 8.80 -0.85
N SER A 136 -12.81 7.75 -1.66
CA SER A 136 -13.97 6.84 -1.71
C SER A 136 -13.67 5.51 -1.02
N VAL A 137 -14.16 5.44 0.21
CA VAL A 137 -14.74 4.30 0.92
C VAL A 137 -14.36 2.92 0.34
N CYS A 138 -13.13 2.46 0.61
CA CYS A 138 -12.80 1.05 0.46
C CYS A 138 -12.42 0.51 1.83
N CYS A 139 -13.41 -0.08 2.52
CA CYS A 139 -13.33 -0.63 3.87
C CYS A 139 -12.87 0.40 4.93
N GLU A 140 -13.40 0.34 6.15
CA GLU A 140 -13.04 1.28 7.23
C GLU A 140 -11.57 1.16 7.70
N LEU A 141 -10.72 0.38 7.01
CA LEU A 141 -9.45 -0.13 7.51
C LEU A 141 -8.21 0.17 6.64
N CYS A 142 -8.29 0.26 5.30
CA CYS A 142 -7.09 0.40 4.44
C CYS A 142 -7.43 0.73 2.96
N SER A 143 -6.82 1.74 2.35
CA SER A 143 -7.02 2.04 0.91
C SER A 143 -6.27 1.04 0.00
N ARG A 144 -6.62 0.99 -1.29
CA ARG A 144 -5.94 0.12 -2.27
C ARG A 144 -4.44 0.43 -2.39
N SER A 145 -4.08 1.72 -2.33
CA SER A 145 -2.68 2.17 -2.31
C SER A 145 -1.96 1.69 -1.06
N ASP A 146 -2.64 1.72 0.09
CA ASP A 146 -2.02 1.32 1.36
C ASP A 146 -1.76 -0.19 1.39
N LEU A 147 -2.68 -1.01 0.85
CA LEU A 147 -2.43 -2.45 0.67
C LEU A 147 -1.17 -2.71 -0.17
N VAL A 148 -1.00 -1.95 -1.25
CA VAL A 148 0.17 -2.07 -2.14
C VAL A 148 1.45 -1.66 -1.42
N SER A 149 1.45 -0.55 -0.67
CA SER A 149 2.58 -0.15 0.18
C SER A 149 2.90 -1.23 1.22
N LEU A 150 1.89 -1.78 1.90
CA LEU A 150 2.08 -2.86 2.88
C LEU A 150 2.69 -4.12 2.26
N ILE A 151 2.28 -4.49 1.04
CA ILE A 151 2.86 -5.63 0.31
C ILE A 151 4.33 -5.35 -0.03
N LEU A 152 4.63 -4.15 -0.53
CA LEU A 152 5.99 -3.75 -0.88
C LEU A 152 6.91 -3.72 0.35
N ASP A 153 6.45 -3.13 1.46
CA ASP A 153 7.17 -3.12 2.72
C ASP A 153 7.37 -4.52 3.28
N LYS A 154 6.35 -5.36 3.21
CA LYS A 154 6.49 -6.75 3.65
C LYS A 154 7.52 -7.50 2.82
N TRP A 155 7.56 -7.29 1.51
CA TRP A 155 8.59 -7.85 0.64
C TRP A 155 9.98 -7.33 1.02
N ARG A 156 10.15 -6.02 1.27
CA ARG A 156 11.43 -5.42 1.72
C ARG A 156 11.94 -5.98 3.04
N VAL A 157 11.05 -6.29 3.98
CA VAL A 157 11.40 -6.95 5.25
C VAL A 157 11.85 -8.38 4.98
N LEU A 158 11.03 -9.16 4.25
CA LEU A 158 11.31 -10.57 3.98
C LEU A 158 12.56 -10.77 3.11
N SER A 159 12.86 -9.84 2.19
CA SER A 159 14.06 -9.90 1.35
C SER A 159 15.35 -9.69 2.15
N LYS A 160 15.29 -8.97 3.28
CA LYS A 160 16.42 -8.82 4.21
C LYS A 160 16.59 -10.04 5.12
N GLU A 161 15.49 -10.68 5.50
CA GLU A 161 15.49 -11.81 6.43
C GLU A 161 15.72 -13.17 5.74
N GLN A 162 15.26 -13.33 4.50
CA GLN A 162 15.14 -14.61 3.82
C GLN A 162 15.66 -14.54 2.37
N GLN A 163 16.71 -15.32 2.07
CA GLN A 163 17.32 -15.39 0.75
C GLN A 163 16.34 -15.79 -0.36
N THR A 164 15.31 -16.58 -0.03
CA THR A 164 14.27 -17.04 -0.96
C THR A 164 13.61 -15.86 -1.70
N TYR A 165 13.37 -14.74 -1.00
CA TYR A 165 12.75 -13.55 -1.57
C TYR A 165 13.69 -12.76 -2.47
N LEU A 166 15.01 -12.82 -2.25
CA LEU A 166 16.01 -12.20 -3.12
C LEU A 166 16.15 -12.89 -4.48
N VAL A 167 15.76 -14.17 -4.55
CA VAL A 167 15.77 -14.97 -5.79
C VAL A 167 14.36 -15.23 -6.31
N GLU A 168 13.34 -14.56 -5.74
CA GLU A 168 11.95 -14.63 -6.19
C GLU A 168 11.39 -16.07 -6.22
N ALA A 169 11.89 -16.91 -5.33
CA ALA A 169 11.48 -18.30 -5.25
C ALA A 169 10.32 -18.50 -4.28
N VAL A 170 9.56 -19.56 -4.50
CA VAL A 170 8.55 -20.04 -3.55
C VAL A 170 9.14 -21.21 -2.78
N GLU A 171 9.50 -20.99 -1.52
CA GLU A 171 10.07 -22.03 -0.66
C GLU A 171 9.01 -23.08 -0.31
N ARG A 172 9.36 -24.36 -0.48
CA ARG A 172 8.50 -25.49 -0.11
C ARG A 172 9.02 -26.18 1.14
N LEU A 173 8.13 -26.42 2.11
CA LEU A 173 8.46 -27.14 3.32
C LEU A 173 8.38 -28.64 3.04
N ILE A 174 9.52 -29.34 3.16
CA ILE A 174 9.56 -30.80 3.02
C ILE A 174 9.17 -31.42 4.36
N ILE A 175 8.02 -32.05 4.39
CA ILE A 175 7.49 -32.79 5.55
C ILE A 175 7.31 -34.27 5.18
N ASN A 176 6.84 -35.07 6.15
CA ASN A 176 6.53 -36.47 5.90
C ASN A 176 5.49 -36.58 4.74
N PRO A 177 5.74 -37.46 3.74
CA PRO A 177 4.89 -37.56 2.54
C PRO A 177 3.44 -37.94 2.85
N ASP A 178 3.19 -38.71 3.91
CA ASP A 178 1.83 -39.07 4.34
C ASP A 178 1.07 -37.83 4.85
N ILE A 179 1.77 -36.95 5.57
CA ILE A 179 1.20 -35.67 6.02
C ILE A 179 0.95 -34.76 4.82
N THR A 180 1.88 -34.68 3.86
CA THR A 180 1.66 -33.91 2.63
C THR A 180 0.44 -34.40 1.86
N ALA A 181 0.28 -35.73 1.70
CA ALA A 181 -0.88 -36.31 1.05
C ALA A 181 -2.18 -36.00 1.80
N MET A 182 -2.16 -36.08 3.14
CA MET A 182 -3.29 -35.68 3.98
C MET A 182 -3.65 -34.20 3.78
N CYS A 183 -2.66 -33.29 3.76
CA CYS A 183 -2.89 -31.87 3.51
C CYS A 183 -3.48 -31.63 2.11
N ILE A 184 -2.99 -32.32 1.07
CA ILE A 184 -3.53 -32.20 -0.29
C ILE A 184 -4.99 -32.67 -0.35
N ASN A 185 -5.32 -33.81 0.27
CA ASN A 185 -6.69 -34.32 0.35
C ASN A 185 -7.61 -33.34 1.09
N MET A 186 -7.14 -32.77 2.21
CA MET A 186 -7.87 -31.73 2.94
C MET A 186 -8.12 -30.49 2.08
N LEU A 187 -7.12 -30.02 1.32
CA LEU A 187 -7.27 -28.89 0.41
C LEU A 187 -8.29 -29.18 -0.71
N GLN A 188 -8.31 -30.41 -1.23
CA GLN A 188 -9.31 -30.84 -2.20
C GLN A 188 -10.72 -30.77 -1.61
N GLU A 189 -10.94 -31.34 -0.42
CA GLU A 189 -12.26 -31.31 0.24
C GLU A 189 -12.72 -29.87 0.53
N VAL A 190 -11.81 -28.99 0.96
CA VAL A 190 -12.13 -27.57 1.18
C VAL A 190 -12.54 -26.90 -0.13
N LEU A 191 -11.78 -27.12 -1.21
CA LEU A 191 -12.08 -26.54 -2.51
C LEU A 191 -13.44 -27.03 -3.04
N GLU A 192 -13.75 -28.32 -2.87
CA GLU A 192 -15.05 -28.87 -3.24
C GLU A 192 -16.17 -28.25 -2.42
N LYS A 193 -16.03 -28.12 -1.09
CA LYS A 193 -17.03 -27.45 -0.23
C LYS A 193 -17.25 -25.99 -0.64
N MET A 194 -16.19 -25.25 -0.95
CA MET A 194 -16.29 -23.87 -1.41
C MET A 194 -17.07 -23.77 -2.72
N ARG A 195 -16.83 -24.65 -3.69
CA ARG A 195 -17.58 -24.71 -4.95
C ARG A 195 -19.07 -25.04 -4.75
N HIS A 196 -19.41 -25.89 -3.78
CA HIS A 196 -20.80 -26.20 -3.46
C HIS A 196 -21.52 -25.02 -2.79
N SER A 197 -20.80 -24.28 -1.95
CA SER A 197 -21.32 -23.10 -1.24
C SER A 197 -21.48 -21.88 -2.17
N HIS A 198 -20.51 -21.63 -3.04
CA HIS A 198 -20.49 -20.51 -3.97
C HIS A 198 -20.51 -21.03 -5.41
N LYS A 199 -21.71 -21.37 -5.88
CA LYS A 199 -21.92 -22.00 -7.20
C LYS A 199 -21.50 -21.13 -8.39
N ASP A 200 -21.37 -19.82 -8.19
CA ASP A 200 -21.02 -18.86 -9.23
C ASP A 200 -19.50 -18.59 -9.32
N GLU A 201 -18.69 -19.11 -8.38
CA GLU A 201 -17.24 -18.89 -8.35
C GLU A 201 -16.44 -20.13 -8.78
N THR A 202 -15.33 -19.89 -9.49
CA THR A 202 -14.48 -20.95 -10.06
C THR A 202 -13.21 -21.16 -9.23
N TYR A 203 -13.35 -21.62 -7.98
CA TYR A 203 -12.17 -21.95 -7.17
C TYR A 203 -11.37 -23.07 -7.80
N SER A 204 -10.15 -22.80 -8.20
CA SER A 204 -9.33 -23.73 -9.01
C SER A 204 -8.07 -24.21 -8.29
N HIS A 205 -7.59 -23.42 -7.34
CA HIS A 205 -6.37 -23.67 -6.59
C HIS A 205 -6.63 -23.46 -5.09
N ALA A 206 -5.98 -24.27 -4.27
CA ALA A 206 -5.91 -24.08 -2.82
C ALA A 206 -4.50 -24.42 -2.35
N PHE A 207 -3.98 -23.67 -1.39
CA PHE A 207 -2.64 -23.87 -0.87
C PHE A 207 -2.60 -23.67 0.63
N LEU A 208 -1.63 -24.33 1.28
CA LEU A 208 -1.40 -24.26 2.72
C LEU A 208 -0.01 -23.68 2.97
N LEU A 209 0.05 -22.64 3.79
CA LEU A 209 1.29 -22.01 4.21
C LEU A 209 1.57 -22.25 5.70
N VAL A 210 2.85 -22.40 6.04
CA VAL A 210 3.36 -22.21 7.39
C VAL A 210 4.28 -21.00 7.33
N ASP A 211 3.82 -19.91 7.92
CA ASP A 211 4.39 -18.56 7.72
C ASP A 211 4.52 -18.24 6.23
N THR A 212 5.74 -18.12 5.71
CA THR A 212 6.02 -17.81 4.30
C THR A 212 6.23 -19.04 3.41
N LYS A 213 6.20 -20.25 3.99
CA LYS A 213 6.62 -21.48 3.32
C LYS A 213 5.43 -22.32 2.87
N LEU A 214 5.49 -22.81 1.63
CA LEU A 214 4.44 -23.62 1.03
C LEU A 214 4.53 -25.07 1.49
N VAL A 215 3.50 -25.55 2.18
CA VAL A 215 3.41 -26.94 2.65
C VAL A 215 2.77 -27.83 1.60
N ALA A 216 1.62 -27.40 1.07
CA ALA A 216 0.84 -28.15 0.09
C ALA A 216 0.14 -27.21 -0.88
N LEU A 217 0.00 -27.65 -2.13
CA LEU A 217 -0.73 -26.96 -3.19
C LEU A 217 -1.59 -27.99 -3.91
N TYR A 218 -2.89 -27.74 -3.94
CA TYR A 218 -3.84 -28.48 -4.74
C TYR A 218 -4.33 -27.62 -5.89
N SER A 219 -4.35 -28.19 -7.09
CA SER A 219 -4.89 -27.57 -8.30
C SER A 219 -5.83 -28.56 -8.96
N SER A 220 -7.02 -28.11 -9.34
CA SER A 220 -8.00 -28.98 -9.96
C SER A 220 -7.58 -29.41 -11.37
N ARG A 221 -8.07 -30.57 -11.84
CA ARG A 221 -7.61 -31.22 -13.07
C ARG A 221 -7.66 -30.34 -14.34
N ASN A 222 -8.56 -29.37 -14.41
CA ASN A 222 -8.73 -28.48 -15.58
C ASN A 222 -8.36 -27.02 -15.26
N SER A 223 -7.65 -26.76 -14.16
CA SER A 223 -7.20 -25.41 -13.83
C SER A 223 -6.08 -24.95 -14.76
N GLY A 224 -6.02 -23.65 -15.02
CA GLY A 224 -4.85 -23.03 -15.66
C GLY A 224 -3.58 -23.24 -14.83
N HIS A 225 -2.43 -22.99 -15.46
CA HIS A 225 -1.16 -22.95 -14.76
C HIS A 225 -1.14 -21.78 -13.77
N LEU A 226 -0.77 -22.05 -12.51
CA LEU A 226 -0.59 -21.01 -11.49
C LEU A 226 0.85 -20.49 -11.52
N PRO A 227 1.11 -19.25 -11.95
CA PRO A 227 2.45 -18.67 -12.00
C PRO A 227 3.12 -18.59 -10.62
N LYS A 228 4.45 -18.64 -10.60
CA LYS A 228 5.22 -18.51 -9.35
C LYS A 228 5.08 -17.12 -8.75
N GLU A 229 4.95 -16.11 -9.61
CA GLU A 229 4.74 -14.69 -9.27
C GLU A 229 3.41 -14.53 -8.53
N THR A 230 2.37 -15.26 -8.97
CA THR A 230 1.06 -15.30 -8.30
C THR A 230 1.15 -15.95 -6.94
N LEU A 231 1.86 -17.08 -6.82
CA LEU A 231 2.07 -17.71 -5.52
C LEU A 231 2.86 -16.80 -4.57
N LEU A 232 3.87 -16.10 -5.06
CA LEU A 232 4.66 -15.15 -4.28
C LEU A 232 3.80 -13.98 -3.80
N LEU A 233 3.02 -13.37 -4.69
CA LEU A 233 2.09 -12.30 -4.34
C LEU A 233 1.05 -12.77 -3.32
N LEU A 234 0.40 -13.91 -3.54
CA LEU A 234 -0.60 -14.46 -2.61
C LEU A 234 0.03 -14.77 -1.24
N THR A 235 1.28 -15.23 -1.21
CA THR A 235 2.03 -15.42 0.03
C THR A 235 2.26 -14.08 0.74
N LEU A 236 2.68 -13.03 0.03
CA LEU A 236 2.85 -11.69 0.62
C LEU A 236 1.53 -11.13 1.16
N VAL A 237 0.45 -11.22 0.37
CA VAL A 237 -0.90 -10.76 0.77
C VAL A 237 -1.35 -11.47 2.04
N THR A 238 -1.21 -12.80 2.12
CA THR A 238 -1.58 -13.55 3.32
C THR A 238 -0.73 -13.16 4.53
N GLN A 239 0.55 -12.85 4.36
CA GLN A 239 1.38 -12.33 5.47
C GLN A 239 0.91 -10.95 5.92
N VAL A 240 0.63 -10.03 5.00
CA VAL A 240 0.13 -8.68 5.32
C VAL A 240 -1.16 -8.77 6.10
N LEU A 241 -2.11 -9.61 5.64
CA LEU A 241 -3.40 -9.82 6.32
C LEU A 241 -3.26 -10.48 7.69
N LYS A 242 -2.25 -11.35 7.90
CA LYS A 242 -1.95 -11.97 9.20
C LYS A 242 -1.37 -10.96 10.20
N THR A 243 -0.53 -10.03 9.74
CA THR A 243 0.16 -9.07 10.61
C THR A 243 -0.57 -7.74 10.81
N SER A 244 -1.52 -7.42 9.92
CA SER A 244 -2.37 -6.24 10.11
C SER A 244 -3.29 -6.48 11.30
N PRO A 245 -3.41 -5.53 12.25
CA PRO A 245 -4.37 -5.66 13.33
C PRO A 245 -5.78 -5.66 12.72
N LEU A 246 -6.39 -6.85 12.59
CA LEU A 246 -7.84 -6.91 12.65
C LEU A 246 -8.22 -6.27 14.00
N PRO A 247 -9.15 -5.30 14.05
CA PRO A 247 -9.69 -4.87 15.33
C PRO A 247 -10.25 -6.11 16.00
N SER A 248 -9.52 -6.59 17.00
CA SER A 248 -9.99 -7.67 17.83
C SER A 248 -11.30 -7.18 18.45
N LYS A 249 -12.30 -8.05 18.59
CA LYS A 249 -13.56 -7.73 19.28
C LYS A 249 -13.33 -7.16 20.70
N ALA A 250 -12.11 -7.26 21.25
CA ALA A 250 -11.69 -6.64 22.49
C ALA A 250 -11.54 -5.09 22.42
N GLU A 251 -11.38 -4.49 21.25
CA GLU A 251 -11.30 -3.02 21.10
C GLU A 251 -12.69 -2.36 21.01
N GLU A 252 -13.71 -3.08 20.50
CA GLU A 252 -15.11 -2.64 20.57
C GLU A 252 -15.63 -2.64 22.02
N GLU A 253 -15.23 -3.62 22.83
CA GLU A 253 -15.59 -3.66 24.26
C GLU A 253 -14.89 -2.55 25.06
N LYS A 254 -13.65 -2.19 24.71
CA LYS A 254 -12.95 -1.04 25.32
C LYS A 254 -13.56 0.30 24.92
N LYS A 255 -14.00 0.47 23.66
CA LYS A 255 -14.71 1.69 23.25
C LYS A 255 -16.06 1.84 23.95
N LYS A 256 -16.82 0.75 24.10
CA LYS A 256 -18.08 0.76 24.88
C LYS A 256 -17.86 1.04 26.37
N ALA A 257 -16.82 0.47 26.98
CA ALA A 257 -16.50 0.73 28.38
C ALA A 257 -16.06 2.19 28.63
N MET A 258 -15.37 2.81 27.66
CA MET A 258 -14.92 4.21 27.77
C MET A 258 -16.05 5.22 27.53
N GLU A 259 -17.07 4.86 26.74
CA GLU A 259 -18.29 5.65 26.56
C GLU A 259 -19.21 5.62 27.80
N ASP A 260 -19.26 4.49 28.53
CA ASP A 260 -20.06 4.36 29.75
C ASP A 260 -19.42 5.07 30.99
N GLU A 261 -18.11 5.28 31.01
CA GLU A 261 -17.42 5.96 32.12
C GLU A 261 -17.48 7.51 32.06
N PHE A 262 -17.94 8.09 30.96
CA PHE A 262 -18.06 9.56 30.80
C PHE A 262 -19.44 10.15 31.15
N PHE A 263 -20.35 9.34 31.71
CA PHE A 263 -21.62 9.85 32.22
C PHE A 263 -21.47 10.42 33.63
N ILE A 264 -20.98 11.66 33.75
CA ILE A 264 -21.12 12.42 34.99
C ILE A 264 -22.62 12.77 35.15
N PRO A 265 -23.33 12.30 36.19
CA PRO A 265 -24.72 12.69 36.41
C PRO A 265 -24.73 14.15 36.87
N ILE A 266 -25.23 15.06 36.04
CA ILE A 266 -25.47 16.43 36.47
C ILE A 266 -26.55 16.38 37.56
N SER A 267 -26.17 16.74 38.79
CA SER A 267 -27.10 16.87 39.91
C SER A 267 -28.20 17.91 39.59
N PRO A 268 -29.46 17.73 40.04
CA PRO A 268 -30.57 18.61 39.69
C PRO A 268 -30.45 20.04 40.23
N GLN A 269 -29.38 20.38 40.95
CA GLN A 269 -29.21 21.69 41.57
C GLN A 269 -28.56 22.74 40.65
N ALA A 270 -27.92 22.34 39.54
CA ALA A 270 -27.30 23.28 38.60
C ALA A 270 -28.27 23.91 37.57
N LEU A 271 -29.52 23.44 37.49
CA LEU A 271 -30.51 23.95 36.52
C LEU A 271 -31.35 25.14 37.04
N LYS A 272 -31.16 25.55 38.30
CA LYS A 272 -31.93 26.65 38.92
C LYS A 272 -31.25 28.02 38.87
N GLU A 273 -29.93 28.08 38.66
CA GLU A 273 -29.22 29.37 38.60
C GLU A 273 -29.16 29.97 37.19
N THR A 274 -29.31 29.17 36.14
CA THR A 274 -29.36 29.65 34.74
C THR A 274 -30.71 30.24 34.33
N LYS A 275 -31.81 29.99 35.07
CA LYS A 275 -33.12 30.60 34.76
C LYS A 275 -33.38 31.96 35.40
N LEU A 276 -32.54 32.40 36.35
CA LEU A 276 -32.71 33.70 37.03
C LEU A 276 -31.92 34.85 36.41
N ILE A 277 -31.04 34.56 35.44
CA ILE A 277 -30.20 35.57 34.78
C ILE A 277 -30.84 36.07 33.47
N ASP A 278 -31.66 35.25 32.80
CA ASP A 278 -32.32 35.62 31.53
C ASP A 278 -33.61 36.45 31.68
N GLU A 279 -34.27 36.47 32.85
CA GLU A 279 -35.47 37.30 33.06
C GLU A 279 -35.18 38.77 33.41
N LYS A 280 -33.92 39.14 33.67
CA LYS A 280 -33.54 40.53 34.03
C LYS A 280 -33.00 41.39 32.89
N LYS A 281 -32.76 40.83 31.69
CA LYS A 281 -32.26 41.60 30.54
C LYS A 281 -33.34 42.05 29.54
N THR A 282 -34.60 41.66 29.75
CA THR A 282 -35.71 41.95 28.83
C THR A 282 -36.71 42.95 29.42
N LYS A 283 -36.26 43.97 30.14
CA LYS A 283 -37.13 45.07 30.60
C LYS A 283 -36.62 46.50 30.45
N ASP A 284 -35.37 46.73 30.06
CA ASP A 284 -34.86 48.09 29.86
C ASP A 284 -34.43 48.28 28.41
N PHE A 285 -35.38 48.52 27.50
CA PHE A 285 -35.23 49.32 26.27
C PHE A 285 -36.61 49.47 25.61
N LEU A 286 -37.45 50.31 26.21
CA LEU A 286 -38.66 50.87 25.61
C LEU A 286 -38.81 52.29 26.16
N PHE A 287 -38.28 53.27 25.44
CA PHE A 287 -38.76 54.64 25.27
C PHE A 287 -38.00 55.30 24.13
#